data_AF-B2WPT2-F1
#
_entry.id   AF-B2WPT2-F1
#
_cell.length_a   1.000
_cell.length_b   1.000
_cell.length_c   1.000
_cell.angle_alpha   90.00
_cell.angle_beta   90.00
_cell.angle_gamma   90.00
#
_symmetry.space_group_name_H-M   'P 1'
#
loop_
_entity.id
_entity.type
_entity.pdbx_description
1 polymer ?
#
loop_
_entity_poly.entity_id
_entity_poly.type
_entity_poly.pdbx_seq_one_letter_code
_entity_poly.pdbx_strand_id
1 'polypeptide(L)'
;MPLCCALQIALVCLLRSWNVHPTAVVGHSSGESAAAFAAGALDMRSAIAVQYYRGLLTGRLAGTRSTKGSMMAAGLSLEDAERYLSKVTSGKAVVGCHNSPLSVTLSGDADAIDELEILLKVDGVFTRKLNVPTAFHSHHMSHD
;
A
#
# COMPACT_ATOMS: atom_id res chain seq x y z
N MET A 1 7.23 -3.20 -8.72
CA MET A 1 7.51 -3.86 -7.42
C MET A 1 8.94 -4.39 -7.30
N PRO A 2 9.45 -5.29 -8.17
CA PRO A 2 10.76 -5.92 -7.95
C PRO A 2 11.95 -4.95 -7.99
N LEU A 3 11.91 -3.90 -8.83
CA LEU A 3 12.97 -2.90 -8.90
C LEU A 3 13.20 -2.17 -7.56
N CYS A 4 12.12 -1.80 -6.86
CA CYS A 4 12.23 -1.14 -5.57
C CYS A 4 12.86 -2.07 -4.51
N CYS A 5 12.46 -3.35 -4.50
CA CYS A 5 13.05 -4.36 -3.62
C CYS A 5 14.55 -4.55 -3.92
N ALA A 6 14.94 -4.62 -5.20
CA ALA A 6 16.34 -4.73 -5.59
C ALA A 6 17.18 -3.53 -5.11
N LEU A 7 16.66 -2.31 -5.25
CA LEU A 7 17.31 -1.10 -4.74
C LEU A 7 17.44 -1.13 -3.21
N GLN A 8 16.39 -1.51 -2.49
CA GLN A 8 16.43 -1.62 -1.03
C GLN A 8 17.45 -2.66 -0.56
N ILE A 9 17.49 -3.83 -1.20
CA ILE A 9 18.48 -4.88 -0.92
C ILE A 9 19.90 -4.37 -1.20
N ALA A 10 20.12 -3.69 -2.33
CA ALA A 10 21.43 -3.14 -2.66
C ALA A 10 21.90 -2.11 -1.62
N LEU A 11 21.01 -1.26 -1.13
CA LEU A 11 21.30 -0.31 -0.04
C LEU A 11 21.65 -1.01 1.27
N VAL A 12 20.94 -2.10 1.61
CA VAL A 12 21.28 -2.91 2.79
C VAL A 12 22.67 -3.55 2.64
N CYS A 13 22.99 -4.09 1.47
CA CYS A 13 24.31 -4.66 1.19
C CYS A 13 25.42 -3.60 1.25
N LEU A 14 25.16 -2.38 0.77
CA LEU A 14 26.08 -1.25 0.86
C LEU A 14 26.33 -0.84 2.31
N LEU A 15 25.28 -0.71 3.12
CA LEU A 15 25.43 -0.40 4.55
C LEU A 15 26.24 -1.48 5.27
N ARG A 16 25.97 -2.76 4.98
CA ARG A 16 26.75 -3.88 5.53
C ARG A 16 28.22 -3.84 5.11
N SER A 17 28.54 -3.42 3.88
CA SER A 17 29.94 -3.28 3.44
C SER A 17 30.68 -2.15 4.18
N TRP A 18 29.96 -1.20 4.74
CA TRP A 18 30.47 -0.18 5.68
C TRP A 18 30.41 -0.61 7.15
N ASN A 19 30.17 -1.90 7.41
CA ASN A 19 30.02 -2.48 8.75
C ASN A 19 28.81 -1.92 9.54
N VAL A 20 27.83 -1.31 8.87
CA VAL A 20 26.58 -0.84 9.47
C VAL A 20 25.53 -1.94 9.41
N HIS A 21 25.07 -2.38 10.58
CA HIS A 21 24.14 -3.50 10.73
C HIS A 21 22.86 -3.04 11.45
N PRO A 22 21.66 -3.39 10.95
CA PRO A 22 20.42 -3.03 11.63
C PRO A 22 20.24 -3.86 12.91
N THR A 23 19.87 -3.21 14.00
CA THR A 23 19.42 -3.88 15.24
C THR A 23 17.95 -4.30 15.14
N ALA A 24 17.16 -3.58 14.33
CA ALA A 24 15.76 -3.87 14.04
C ALA A 24 15.41 -3.43 12.62
N VAL A 25 14.36 -4.01 12.05
CA VAL A 25 13.86 -3.67 10.72
C VAL A 25 12.34 -3.57 10.74
N VAL A 26 11.79 -2.64 9.95
CA VAL A 26 10.36 -2.51 9.69
C VAL A 26 10.18 -2.27 8.20
N GLY A 27 9.25 -2.99 7.58
CA GLY A 27 8.84 -2.77 6.21
C GLY A 27 7.45 -2.18 6.15
N HIS A 28 7.18 -1.38 5.11
CA HIS A 28 5.83 -0.90 4.81
C HIS A 28 5.39 -1.50 3.48
N SER A 29 4.33 -2.31 3.49
CA SER A 29 3.76 -2.93 2.28
C SER A 29 4.82 -3.69 1.46
N SER A 30 5.15 -3.24 0.24
CA SER A 30 6.17 -3.90 -0.58
C SER A 30 7.59 -3.83 0.00
N GLY A 31 7.85 -2.91 0.95
CA GLY A 31 9.14 -2.85 1.64
C GLY A 31 9.41 -4.05 2.55
N GLU A 32 8.39 -4.82 2.93
CA GLU A 32 8.55 -5.97 3.84
C GLU A 32 9.46 -7.06 3.30
N SER A 33 9.50 -7.28 1.98
CA SER A 33 10.41 -8.28 1.41
C SER A 33 11.89 -7.90 1.57
N ALA A 34 12.23 -6.62 1.41
CA ALA A 34 13.59 -6.15 1.65
C ALA A 34 13.91 -6.08 3.15
N ALA A 35 12.93 -5.77 4.01
CA ALA A 35 13.09 -5.85 5.46
C ALA A 35 13.36 -7.30 5.92
N ALA A 36 12.63 -8.28 5.37
CA ALA A 36 12.85 -9.70 5.64
C ALA A 36 14.25 -10.16 5.19
N PHE A 37 14.75 -9.66 4.05
CA PHE A 37 16.15 -9.85 3.65
C PHE A 37 17.14 -9.23 4.63
N ALA A 38 16.88 -7.99 5.08
CA ALA A 38 17.74 -7.29 6.02
C ALA A 38 17.80 -8.00 7.40
N ALA A 39 16.71 -8.63 7.82
CA ALA A 39 16.64 -9.49 9.01
C ALA A 39 17.23 -10.90 8.82
N GLY A 40 17.57 -11.30 7.59
CA GLY A 40 18.04 -12.66 7.29
C GLY A 40 16.94 -13.72 7.23
N ALA A 41 15.66 -13.33 7.27
CA ALA A 41 14.52 -14.25 7.16
C ALA A 41 14.30 -14.74 5.71
N LEU A 42 14.73 -13.96 4.72
CA LEU A 42 14.76 -14.36 3.31
C LEU A 42 16.15 -14.14 2.73
N ASP A 43 16.57 -15.02 1.83
CA ASP A 43 17.71 -14.72 0.96
C ASP A 43 17.32 -13.70 -0.12
N MET A 44 18.32 -13.12 -0.79
CA MET A 44 18.13 -12.11 -1.83
C MET A 44 17.19 -12.62 -2.94
N ARG A 45 17.38 -13.88 -3.37
CA ARG A 45 16.62 -14.47 -4.47
C ARG A 45 15.14 -14.58 -4.11
N SER A 46 14.82 -15.04 -2.91
CA SER A 46 13.46 -15.21 -2.40
C SER A 46 12.77 -13.86 -2.21
N ALA A 47 13.47 -12.86 -1.66
CA ALA A 47 12.92 -11.52 -1.48
C ALA A 47 12.54 -10.86 -2.83
N ILE A 48 13.37 -11.04 -3.87
CA ILE A 48 13.04 -10.59 -5.23
C ILE A 48 11.92 -11.41 -5.86
N ALA A 49 11.95 -12.74 -5.70
CA ALA A 49 10.94 -13.63 -6.27
C ALA A 49 9.53 -13.32 -5.72
N VAL A 50 9.39 -13.12 -4.40
CA VAL A 50 8.12 -12.72 -3.77
C VAL A 50 7.57 -11.45 -4.43
N GLN A 51 8.41 -10.43 -4.60
CA GLN A 51 7.98 -9.16 -5.20
C GLN A 51 7.70 -9.25 -6.70
N TYR A 52 8.42 -10.11 -7.41
CA TYR A 52 8.15 -10.39 -8.82
C TYR A 52 6.79 -11.06 -8.99
N TYR A 53 6.53 -12.17 -8.29
CA TYR A 53 5.28 -12.90 -8.41
C TYR A 53 4.09 -12.10 -7.89
N ARG A 54 4.24 -11.35 -6.80
CA ARG A 54 3.21 -10.42 -6.32
C ARG A 54 2.88 -9.36 -7.38
N GLY A 55 3.90 -8.75 -8.00
CA GLY A 55 3.70 -7.78 -9.09
C GLY A 55 3.00 -8.40 -10.32
N LEU A 56 3.39 -9.61 -10.70
CA LEU A 56 2.77 -10.33 -11.81
C LEU A 56 1.30 -10.64 -11.55
N LEU A 57 0.98 -11.18 -10.36
CA LEU A 57 -0.38 -11.59 -10.00
C LEU A 57 -1.30 -10.38 -9.83
N THR A 58 -0.82 -9.32 -9.16
CA THR A 58 -1.60 -8.08 -9.00
C THR A 58 -1.85 -7.39 -10.35
N GLY A 59 -0.88 -7.42 -11.27
CA GLY A 59 -1.09 -6.93 -12.64
C GLY A 59 -2.15 -7.72 -13.42
N ARG A 60 -2.20 -9.05 -13.26
CA ARG A 60 -3.25 -9.89 -13.86
C ARG A 60 -4.62 -9.59 -13.23
N LEU A 61 -4.68 -9.52 -11.91
CA LEU A 61 -5.92 -9.25 -11.17
C LEU A 61 -6.51 -7.88 -11.54
N ALA A 62 -5.68 -6.85 -11.67
CA ALA A 62 -6.12 -5.53 -12.09
C ALA A 62 -6.77 -5.52 -13.49
N GLY A 63 -6.38 -6.45 -14.37
CA GLY A 63 -6.96 -6.60 -15.71
C GLY A 63 -8.27 -7.40 -15.76
N THR A 64 -8.62 -8.15 -14.71
CA THR A 64 -9.82 -9.01 -14.70
C THR A 64 -11.00 -8.41 -13.95
N ARG A 65 -10.79 -7.37 -13.13
CA ARG A 65 -11.87 -6.77 -12.33
C ARG A 65 -12.78 -5.89 -13.19
N SER A 66 -14.08 -6.02 -12.97
CA SER A 66 -15.10 -5.13 -13.55
C SER A 66 -15.08 -3.74 -12.93
N THR A 67 -14.78 -3.65 -11.63
CA THR A 67 -14.64 -2.38 -10.91
C THR A 67 -13.18 -1.93 -10.85
N LYS A 68 -12.93 -0.69 -11.26
CA LYS A 68 -11.60 -0.06 -11.16
C LYS A 68 -11.28 0.22 -9.69
N GLY A 69 -10.08 -0.14 -9.25
CA GLY A 69 -9.57 0.19 -7.91
C GLY A 69 -8.87 1.54 -7.86
N SER A 70 -8.95 2.22 -6.73
CA SER A 70 -8.25 3.48 -6.45
C SER A 70 -7.75 3.53 -5.00
N MET A 71 -6.77 4.39 -4.74
CA MET A 71 -6.26 4.67 -3.40
C MET A 71 -6.06 6.16 -3.20
N MET A 72 -6.24 6.64 -1.97
CA MET A 72 -6.10 8.04 -1.61
C MET A 72 -5.47 8.19 -0.24
N ALA A 73 -4.42 9.02 -0.14
CA ALA A 73 -3.92 9.48 1.15
C ALA A 73 -4.88 10.53 1.72
N ALA A 74 -5.26 10.39 2.99
CA ALA A 74 -6.12 11.33 3.69
C ALA A 74 -5.51 11.74 5.04
N GLY A 75 -5.61 13.03 5.36
CA GLY A 75 -5.16 13.62 6.62
C GLY A 75 -6.15 13.37 7.76
N LEU A 76 -6.40 12.10 8.08
CA LEU A 76 -7.39 11.67 9.08
C LEU A 76 -6.76 10.78 10.14
N SER A 77 -7.38 10.76 11.31
CA SER A 77 -7.23 9.65 12.25
C SER A 77 -7.89 8.38 11.71
N LEU A 78 -7.53 7.23 12.27
CA LEU A 78 -8.21 5.96 11.95
C LEU A 78 -9.71 6.03 12.24
N GLU A 79 -10.09 6.57 13.40
CA GLU A 79 -11.48 6.66 13.82
C GLU A 79 -12.30 7.57 12.90
N ASP A 80 -11.77 8.73 12.51
CA ASP A 80 -12.47 9.62 11.59
C ASP A 80 -12.58 9.00 10.20
N ALA A 81 -11.55 8.29 9.74
CA ALA A 81 -11.61 7.55 8.48
C ALA A 81 -12.75 6.54 8.47
N GLU A 82 -12.95 5.78 9.55
CA GLU A 82 -14.07 4.84 9.69
C GLU A 82 -15.43 5.55 9.65
N ARG A 83 -15.55 6.72 10.28
CA ARG A 83 -16.77 7.54 10.22
C ARG A 83 -17.09 7.98 8.80
N TYR A 84 -16.11 8.44 8.01
CA TYR A 84 -16.34 8.80 6.61
C TYR A 84 -16.66 7.58 5.74
N LEU A 85 -15.95 6.46 5.94
CA LEU A 85 -16.21 5.22 5.22
C LEU A 85 -17.65 4.71 5.41
N SER A 86 -18.21 4.89 6.61
CA SER A 86 -19.61 4.51 6.89
C SER A 86 -20.66 5.31 6.11
N LYS A 87 -20.28 6.48 5.56
CA LYS A 87 -21.17 7.35 4.78
C LYS A 87 -21.15 7.03 3.28
N VAL A 88 -20.21 6.22 2.82
CA VAL A 88 -20.00 5.91 1.40
C VAL A 88 -21.12 4.98 0.91
N THR A 89 -21.68 5.30 -0.25
CA THR A 89 -22.78 4.53 -0.86
C THR A 89 -22.50 4.07 -2.28
N SER A 90 -21.53 4.70 -2.96
CA SER A 90 -21.16 4.42 -4.35
C SER A 90 -20.29 3.17 -4.56
N GLY A 91 -19.89 2.50 -3.48
CA GLY A 91 -19.06 1.29 -3.56
C GLY A 91 -18.48 0.90 -2.20
N LYS A 92 -17.43 0.09 -2.23
CA LYS A 92 -16.70 -0.35 -1.02
C LYS A 92 -15.32 0.30 -0.96
N ALA A 93 -14.95 0.79 0.21
CA ALA A 93 -13.60 1.21 0.54
C ALA A 93 -13.25 0.80 1.97
N VAL A 94 -11.95 0.73 2.25
CA VAL A 94 -11.40 0.40 3.56
C VAL A 94 -10.19 1.27 3.86
N VAL A 95 -9.75 1.28 5.12
CA VAL A 95 -8.43 1.80 5.48
C VAL A 95 -7.38 0.78 5.06
N GLY A 96 -6.66 1.06 3.97
CA GLY A 96 -5.59 0.19 3.47
C GLY A 96 -4.27 0.35 4.21
N CYS A 97 -3.99 1.54 4.74
CA CYS A 97 -2.82 1.78 5.60
C CYS A 97 -3.15 2.81 6.69
N HIS A 98 -2.70 2.54 7.92
CA HIS A 98 -2.62 3.53 9.00
C HIS A 98 -1.15 3.95 9.13
N ASN A 99 -0.80 5.07 8.51
CA ASN A 99 0.60 5.52 8.39
C ASN A 99 1.06 6.32 9.61
N SER A 100 0.14 7.10 10.20
CA SER A 100 0.36 7.88 11.42
C SER A 100 -0.98 8.24 12.07
N PRO A 101 -0.99 8.77 13.31
CA PRO A 101 -2.23 9.16 14.00
C PRO A 101 -3.14 10.13 13.25
N LEU A 102 -2.62 10.85 12.24
CA LEU A 102 -3.36 11.79 11.38
C LEU A 102 -3.10 11.54 9.89
N SER A 103 -2.69 10.32 9.52
CA SER A 103 -2.48 9.96 8.12
C SER A 103 -2.88 8.52 7.87
N VAL A 104 -3.90 8.36 7.04
CA VAL A 104 -4.35 7.06 6.54
C VAL A 104 -4.28 7.02 5.01
N THR A 105 -4.31 5.81 4.47
CA THR A 105 -4.55 5.58 3.04
C THR A 105 -5.84 4.79 2.90
N LEU A 106 -6.81 5.40 2.23
CA LEU A 106 -8.09 4.78 1.87
C LEU A 106 -7.90 4.00 0.56
N SER A 107 -8.50 2.82 0.46
CA SER A 107 -8.31 1.90 -0.66
C SER A 107 -9.61 1.18 -0.98
N GLY A 108 -10.02 1.12 -2.24
CA GLY A 108 -11.23 0.43 -2.64
C GLY A 108 -11.67 0.72 -4.07
N ASP A 109 -12.98 0.63 -4.30
CA ASP A 109 -13.61 0.97 -5.58
C ASP A 109 -13.34 2.45 -5.92
N ALA A 110 -13.07 2.75 -7.19
CA ALA A 110 -12.77 4.11 -7.61
C ALA A 110 -13.89 5.09 -7.27
N ASP A 111 -15.15 4.70 -7.50
CA ASP A 111 -16.32 5.54 -7.22
C ASP A 111 -16.43 5.85 -5.71
N ALA A 112 -16.18 4.85 -4.85
CA ALA A 112 -16.14 5.04 -3.39
C ALA A 112 -15.03 6.02 -2.95
N ILE A 113 -13.84 5.94 -3.57
CA ILE A 113 -12.73 6.87 -3.30
C ILE A 113 -13.06 8.29 -3.80
N ASP A 114 -13.79 8.41 -4.92
CA ASP A 114 -14.22 9.69 -5.47
C ASP A 114 -15.27 10.36 -4.58
N GLU A 115 -16.25 9.60 -4.08
CA GLU A 115 -17.23 10.07 -3.09
C GLU A 115 -16.55 10.54 -1.80
N LEU A 116 -15.60 9.74 -1.27
CA LEU A 116 -14.80 10.13 -0.10
C LEU A 116 -14.02 11.41 -0.33
N GLU A 117 -13.41 11.59 -1.50
CA GLU A 117 -12.66 12.80 -1.82
C GLU A 117 -13.56 14.03 -1.77
N ILE A 118 -14.80 13.94 -2.26
CA ILE A 118 -15.78 15.04 -2.20
C ILE A 118 -16.15 15.34 -0.75
N LEU A 119 -16.54 14.33 0.03
CA LEU A 119 -16.92 14.49 1.44
C LEU A 119 -15.80 15.14 2.26
N LEU A 120 -14.57 14.67 2.07
CA LEU A 120 -13.41 15.17 2.80
C LEU A 120 -13.01 16.59 2.38
N LYS A 121 -13.13 16.92 1.09
CA LYS A 121 -12.87 18.29 0.61
C LYS A 121 -13.87 19.31 1.15
N VAL A 122 -15.14 18.93 1.29
CA VAL A 122 -16.16 19.79 1.91
C VAL A 122 -15.78 20.17 3.33
N ASP A 123 -15.20 19.22 4.07
CA ASP A 123 -14.76 19.42 5.45
C ASP A 123 -13.32 19.99 5.56
N GLY A 124 -12.69 20.35 4.43
CA GLY A 124 -11.34 20.92 4.40
C GLY A 124 -10.22 19.94 4.75
N VAL A 125 -10.48 18.63 4.71
CA VAL A 125 -9.50 17.59 5.01
C VAL A 125 -8.55 17.40 3.82
N PHE A 126 -7.25 17.25 4.10
CA PHE A 126 -6.26 16.94 3.07
C PHE A 126 -6.55 15.58 2.41
N THR A 127 -6.59 15.58 1.07
CA THR A 127 -6.73 14.36 0.27
C THR A 127 -5.79 14.39 -0.93
N ARG A 128 -5.16 13.25 -1.25
CA ARG A 128 -4.39 13.07 -2.49
C ARG A 128 -4.53 11.65 -3.02
N LYS A 129 -5.16 11.51 -4.19
CA LYS A 129 -5.20 10.23 -4.92
C LYS A 129 -3.80 9.76 -5.27
N LEU A 130 -3.56 8.46 -5.13
CA LEU A 130 -2.29 7.84 -5.43
C LEU A 130 -2.25 7.39 -6.90
N ASN A 131 -1.10 7.57 -7.55
CA ASN A 131 -0.87 7.04 -8.90
C ASN A 131 -0.52 5.55 -8.81
N VAL A 132 -1.54 4.72 -8.64
CA VAL A 132 -1.43 3.27 -8.56
C VAL A 132 -2.45 2.60 -9.49
N PRO A 133 -2.11 1.44 -10.07
CA PRO A 133 -2.99 0.79 -11.04
C PRO A 133 -4.17 0.04 -10.41
N THR A 134 -4.21 -0.09 -9.07
CA THR A 134 -5.22 -0.87 -8.34
C THR A 134 -5.28 -0.45 -6.86
N ALA A 135 -6.31 -0.91 -6.16
CA ALA A 135 -6.55 -0.68 -4.73
C ALA A 135 -5.85 -1.74 -3.87
N PHE A 136 -4.55 -1.58 -3.62
CA PHE A 136 -3.80 -2.48 -2.72
C PHE A 136 -4.38 -2.46 -1.29
N HIS A 137 -4.25 -3.56 -0.55
CA HIS A 137 -4.76 -3.69 0.83
C HIS A 137 -6.27 -3.45 0.96
N SER A 138 -7.04 -3.95 -0.01
CA SER A 138 -8.49 -3.91 -0.02
C SER A 138 -9.05 -5.22 -0.59
N HIS A 139 -10.38 -5.32 -0.68
CA HIS A 139 -11.08 -6.41 -1.37
C HIS A 139 -10.67 -6.57 -2.83
N HIS A 140 -10.02 -5.57 -3.44
CA HIS A 140 -9.46 -5.69 -4.80
C HIS A 140 -8.33 -6.70 -4.92
N MET A 141 -7.68 -7.07 -3.81
CA MET A 141 -6.62 -8.09 -3.77
C MET A 141 -7.17 -9.50 -3.55
N SER A 142 -8.47 -9.65 -3.32
CA SER A 142 -9.14 -10.95 -3.24
C SER A 142 -9.49 -11.46 -4.62
N HIS A 143 -9.49 -12.79 -4.78
CA HIS A 143 -10.19 -13.45 -5.88
C HIS A 143 -11.69 -13.50 -5.59
N ASP A 144 -12.50 -13.39 -6.63
CA ASP A 144 -13.96 -13.52 -6.54
C ASP A 144 -14.39 -14.97 -6.20
#